data_AF-A0A1C5AT25-F1
#
_entry.id   AF-A0A1C5AT25-F1
#
_cell.length_a   1.000
_cell.length_b   1.000
_cell.length_c   1.000
_cell.angle_alpha   90.00
_cell.angle_beta   90.00
_cell.angle_gamma   90.00
#
_symmetry.space_group_name_H-M   'P 1'
#
loop_
_entity.id
_entity.type
_entity.pdbx_description
1 polymer ?
#
loop_
_entity_poly.entity_id
_entity_poly.type
_entity_poly.pdbx_seq_one_letter_code
_entity_poly.pdbx_strand_id
1 'polypeptide(L)' 'MTAPFLSLAQIRNRLILTARWVLRDHQPAPDGRCPACRTADCPVAVAARDVLRAATEVHLWSATARPDEPGQDGPRETG' A
#
# COMPACT_ATOMS: atom_id res chain seq x y z
N MET A 1 -15.00 3.24 -27.20
CA MET A 1 -13.65 2.81 -26.78
C MET A 1 -13.66 2.58 -25.28
N THR A 2 -13.51 1.34 -24.81
CA THR A 2 -13.37 1.01 -23.39
C THR A 2 -11.89 1.03 -23.03
N ALA A 3 -11.45 2.04 -22.28
CA ALA A 3 -10.10 2.02 -21.71
C ALA A 3 -10.01 0.91 -20.65
N PRO A 4 -8.88 0.18 -20.54
CA PRO A 4 -8.71 -0.80 -19.49
C PRO A 4 -8.68 -0.08 -18.14
N PHE A 5 -9.72 -0.31 -17.32
CA PHE A 5 -9.73 0.15 -15.93
C PHE A 5 -8.83 -0.76 -15.11
N LEU A 6 -7.92 -0.16 -14.33
CA LEU A 6 -7.10 -0.92 -13.39
C LEU A 6 -7.96 -1.36 -12.21
N SER A 7 -7.80 -2.61 -11.78
CA SER A 7 -8.38 -3.07 -10.52
C SER A 7 -7.76 -2.31 -9.34
N LEU A 8 -8.47 -2.25 -8.21
CA LEU A 8 -7.96 -1.63 -7.00
C LEU A 8 -6.60 -2.23 -6.57
N ALA A 9 -6.44 -3.55 -6.72
CA ALA A 9 -5.17 -4.23 -6.44
C ALA A 9 -4.04 -3.76 -7.38
N GLN A 10 -4.34 -3.57 -8.67
CA GLN A 10 -3.36 -3.05 -9.63
C GLN A 10 -2.96 -1.60 -9.31
N ILE A 11 -3.93 -0.75 -8.98
CA ILE A 11 -3.68 0.64 -8.57
C ILE A 11 -2.79 0.65 -7.32
N ARG A 12 -3.16 -0.13 -6.30
CA ARG A 12 -2.42 -0.21 -5.03
C ARG A 12 -1.00 -0.72 -5.23
N ASN A 13 -0.80 -1.79 -6.00
CA ASN A 13 0.53 -2.32 -6.30
C ASN A 13 1.40 -1.29 -7.01
N ARG A 14 0.83 -0.56 -7.97
CA ARG A 14 1.55 0.50 -8.68
C ARG A 14 1.97 1.62 -7.73
N LEU A 15 1.07 2.08 -6.85
CA LEU A 15 1.38 3.10 -5.85
C LEU A 15 2.51 2.67 -4.91
N ILE A 16 2.47 1.43 -4.40
CA ILE A 16 3.51 0.89 -3.52
C ILE A 16 4.87 0.85 -4.23
N LEU A 17 4.90 0.34 -5.47
CA LEU A 17 6.13 0.23 -6.24
C LEU A 17 6.72 1.59 -6.56
N THR A 18 5.88 2.56 -6.97
CA THR A 18 6.31 3.93 -7.22
C THR A 18 6.85 4.59 -5.96
N ALA A 19 6.16 4.47 -4.82
CA ALA A 19 6.62 5.05 -3.56
C ALA A 19 7.98 4.47 -3.11
N ARG A 20 8.19 3.16 -3.27
CA ARG A 20 9.48 2.52 -2.98
C ARG A 20 10.60 3.00 -3.91
N TRP A 21 10.29 3.22 -5.19
CA TRP A 21 11.22 3.82 -6.14
C TRP A 21 11.63 5.22 -5.71
N VAL A 22 10.64 6.07 -5.41
CA VAL A 22 10.86 7.44 -4.91
C VAL A 22 11.73 7.44 -3.65
N LEU A 23 11.49 6.55 -2.69
CA LEU A 23 12.31 6.52 -1.48
C LEU A 23 13.78 6.17 -1.74
N ARG A 24 14.06 5.31 -2.72
CA ARG A 24 15.44 4.98 -3.11
C ARG A 24 16.12 6.18 -3.78
N ASP A 25 15.43 6.84 -4.70
CA ASP A 25 15.98 7.99 -5.42
C ASP A 25 16.18 9.21 -4.51
N HIS A 26 15.40 9.30 -3.43
CA HIS A 26 15.41 10.42 -2.49
C HIS A 26 16.14 10.10 -1.18
N GLN A 27 16.88 8.99 -1.10
CA GLN A 27 17.57 8.60 0.12
C GLN A 27 18.58 9.69 0.55
N PRO A 28 18.54 10.18 1.80
CA PRO A 28 19.43 11.24 2.25
C PRO A 28 20.90 10.88 2.07
N ALA A 29 21.68 11.82 1.56
CA ALA A 29 23.13 11.74 1.55
C ALA A 29 23.70 11.92 2.98
N PRO A 30 25.01 11.71 3.20
CA PRO A 30 25.61 11.85 4.53
C PRO A 30 25.43 13.25 5.17
N ASP A 31 25.16 14.27 4.35
CA ASP A 31 24.82 15.63 4.80
C ASP A 31 23.35 15.78 5.27
N GLY A 32 22.59 14.68 5.27
CA GLY A 32 21.17 14.65 5.65
C GLY A 32 20.23 15.22 4.59
N ARG A 33 20.73 15.64 3.41
CA ARG A 33 19.92 16.23 2.35
C ARG A 33 19.58 15.21 1.29
N CYS A 34 18.40 15.37 0.69
CA CYS A 34 18.02 14.56 -0.46
C CYS A 34 18.90 14.93 -1.68
N PRO A 35 19.49 13.96 -2.38
CA PRO A 35 20.36 14.23 -3.54
C PRO A 35 19.58 14.83 -4.72
N ALA A 36 18.32 14.43 -4.91
CA ALA A 36 17.46 14.91 -6.00
C ALA A 36 16.86 16.29 -5.71
N CYS A 37 16.30 16.49 -4.51
CA CYS A 37 15.59 17.74 -4.15
C CYS A 37 16.49 18.77 -3.46
N ARG A 38 17.69 18.39 -3.02
CA ARG A 38 18.69 19.24 -2.32
C ARG A 38 18.20 19.89 -1.02
N THR A 39 17.12 19.39 -0.45
CA THR A 39 16.54 19.86 0.83
C THR A 39 16.74 18.82 1.93
N ALA A 40 16.89 19.30 3.17
CA ALA A 40 16.62 18.50 4.35
C ALA A 40 15.11 18.19 4.41
N ASP A 41 14.74 17.09 5.10
CA ASP A 41 13.35 16.68 5.28
C ASP A 41 12.53 16.66 3.98
N CYS A 42 13.06 15.96 2.97
CA CYS A 42 12.50 15.96 1.62
C CYS A 42 10.99 15.63 1.61
N PRO A 43 10.13 16.57 1.18
CA PRO A 43 8.68 16.39 1.23
C PRO A 43 8.21 15.29 0.27
N VAL A 44 8.95 15.06 -0.82
CA VAL A 44 8.68 13.96 -1.75
C VAL A 44 8.93 12.61 -1.09
N ALA A 45 10.01 12.49 -0.31
CA ALA A 45 10.27 11.28 0.49
C ALA A 45 9.21 11.09 1.58
N VAL A 46 8.76 12.18 2.23
CA VAL A 46 7.66 12.13 3.21
C VAL A 46 6.37 11.63 2.57
N ALA A 47 5.95 12.21 1.45
CA ALA A 47 4.76 11.78 0.72
C ALA A 47 4.83 10.30 0.30
N ALA A 48 5.99 9.82 -0.14
CA ALA A 48 6.19 8.41 -0.47
C ALA A 48 6.03 7.49 0.76
N ARG A 49 6.51 7.91 1.94
CA ARG A 49 6.26 7.17 3.19
C ARG A 49 4.78 7.15 3.55
N ASP A 50 4.08 8.28 3.37
CA ASP A 50 2.65 8.38 3.64
C ASP A 50 1.82 7.46 2.75
N VAL A 51 2.17 7.35 1.46
CA VAL A 51 1.54 6.39 0.53
C VAL A 51 1.75 4.95 1.00
N LEU A 52 2.95 4.58 1.44
CA LEU A 52 3.22 3.23 1.95
C LEU A 52 2.45 2.93 3.24
N ARG A 53 2.35 3.92 4.14
CA ARG A 53 1.56 3.82 5.37
C ARG A 53 0.08 3.60 5.04
N ALA A 54 -0.51 4.47 4.24
CA ALA A 54 -1.91 4.35 3.83
C ALA A 54 -2.19 3.04 3.08
N ALA A 55 -1.29 2.62 2.19
CA ALA A 55 -1.44 1.36 1.48
C ALA A 55 -1.35 0.13 2.40
N THR A 56 -0.71 0.24 3.55
CA THR A 56 -0.65 -0.83 4.57
C THR A 56 -1.94 -0.83 5.40
N GLU A 57 -2.39 0.34 5.84
CA GLU A 57 -3.65 0.50 6.59
C GLU A 57 -4.86 -0.03 5.81
N VAL A 58 -4.97 0.29 4.52
CA VAL A 58 -6.03 -0.24 3.65
C VAL A 58 -5.98 -1.77 3.56
N HIS A 59 -4.78 -2.38 3.59
CA HIS A 59 -4.66 -3.83 3.60
C HIS A 59 -5.27 -4.44 4.86
N LEU A 60 -4.89 -3.87 6.01
CA LEU A 60 -5.29 -4.34 7.32
C LEU A 60 -6.80 -4.21 7.44
N TRP A 61 -7.36 -3.08 7.02
CA TRP A 61 -8.80 -2.88 6.99
C TRP A 61 -9.53 -3.85 6.06
N SER A 62 -8.98 -4.13 4.88
CA SER A 62 -9.56 -5.12 3.95
C SER A 62 -9.46 -6.56 4.48
N ALA A 63 -8.42 -6.86 5.28
CA ALA A 63 -8.22 -8.17 5.90
C ALA A 63 -9.13 -8.37 7.12
N THR A 64 -9.33 -7.33 7.94
CA THR A 64 -10.27 -7.36 9.07
C THR A 64 -11.73 -7.26 8.65
N ALA A 65 -12.02 -6.64 7.51
CA ALA A 65 -13.37 -6.57 6.93
C ALA A 65 -13.78 -7.85 6.19
N ARG A 66 -12.90 -8.85 6.05
CA ARG A 66 -13.38 -10.22 5.77
C ARG A 66 -14.06 -10.68 7.05
N PRO A 67 -15.39 -10.87 7.07
CA PRO A 67 -16.01 -11.54 8.20
C PRO A 67 -15.33 -12.90 8.30
N ASP A 68 -14.73 -13.16 9.47
CA ASP A 68 -14.59 -14.52 9.95
C ASP A 68 -15.99 -15.14 9.79
N GLU A 69 -16.20 -16.04 8.82
CA GLU A 69 -17.45 -16.80 8.76
C GLU A 69 -17.43 -17.75 9.95
N PRO A 70 -18.20 -17.51 11.02
CA PRO A 70 -18.28 -18.45 12.11
C PRO A 70 -19.45 -19.39 11.78
N GLY A 71 -19.15 -20.66 11.55
CA GLY A 71 -20.13 -21.75 11.68
C GLY A 71 -20.68 -22.31 10.38
N GLN A 72 -19.99 -23.32 9.85
CA GLN A 72 -20.70 -24.51 9.39
C GLN A 72 -20.80 -25.47 10.58
N ASP A 73 -21.85 -25.33 11.37
CA ASP A 73 -22.32 -26.40 12.24
C ASP A 73 -23.82 -26.64 12.01
N GLY A 74 -24.12 -27.81 11.42
CA GLY A 74 -25.39 -28.54 11.54
C GLY A 74 -26.13 -28.87 10.22
N PRO A 75 -26.90 -30.00 10.12
CA PRO A 75 -27.02 -31.14 11.04
C PRO A 75 -26.67 -32.51 10.41
N ARG A 76 -26.38 -33.50 11.27
CA ARG A 76 -26.45 -34.94 10.97
C ARG A 76 -27.92 -35.35 10.83
N GLU A 77 -28.30 -36.00 9.73
CA GLU A 77 -29.48 -36.87 9.70
C GLU A 77 -29.21 -38.18 8.94
N THR A 78 -29.74 -39.24 9.53
CA THR A 78 -29.62 -40.68 9.24
C THR A 78 -30.47 -41.13 8.05
N GLY A 79 -29.95 -42.07 7.27
CA GLY A 79 -30.68 -42.90 6.30
C GLY A 79 -29.91 -44.17 6.00
#